data_AF-A0A7J2LTI6-F1
#
_entry.id   AF-A0A7J2LTI6-F1
#
_cell.length_a   1.000
_cell.length_b   1.000
_cell.length_c   1.000
_cell.angle_alpha   90.00
_cell.angle_beta   90.00
_cell.angle_gamma   90.00
#
_symmetry.space_group_name_H-M   'P 1'
#
loop_
_entity.id
_entity.type
_entity.pdbx_description
1 polymer ?
#
loop_
_entity_poly.entity_id
_entity_poly.type
_entity_poly.pdbx_seq_one_letter_code
_entity_poly.pdbx_strand_id
1 'polypeptide(L)'
;MAKVLLTADRTLMSDYHRHEFIGFGTCAPPNVIPDWLYSWLFFPPIKTKNGIPVAAPYGLRKIEAQLIKEGIDVLTVDPDHLYKYIDDAEVLGIHVMDPFGLG
;
A
#
# COMPACT_ATOMS: atom_id res chain seq x y z
N MET A 1 5.56 19.23 -0.20
CA MET A 1 4.33 18.43 -0.32
C MET A 1 4.26 17.99 -1.77
N ALA A 2 4.02 16.71 -2.03
CA ALA A 2 4.12 16.17 -3.39
C ALA A 2 2.84 16.39 -4.18
N LYS A 3 2.97 16.72 -5.47
CA LYS A 3 1.82 16.91 -6.37
C LYS A 3 1.12 15.60 -6.71
N VAL A 4 1.89 14.52 -6.83
CA VAL A 4 1.37 13.17 -7.08
C VAL A 4 1.56 12.32 -5.84
N LEU A 5 0.47 11.74 -5.33
CA LEU A 5 0.50 10.83 -4.21
C LEU A 5 0.25 9.41 -4.72
N LEU A 6 1.13 8.48 -4.37
CA LEU A 6 1.00 7.08 -4.71
C LEU A 6 0.71 6.28 -3.45
N THR A 7 -0.19 5.32 -3.55
CA THR A 7 -0.50 4.38 -2.48
C THR A 7 -0.88 3.02 -3.05
N ALA A 8 -1.10 2.04 -2.19
CA ALA A 8 -1.65 0.75 -2.56
C ALA A 8 -2.59 0.27 -1.46
N ASP A 9 -3.36 -0.77 -1.74
CA ASP A 9 -4.15 -1.40 -0.69
C ASP A 9 -3.27 -1.96 0.43
N ARG A 10 -3.85 -2.10 1.62
CA ARG A 10 -3.15 -2.53 2.82
C ARG A 10 -2.52 -3.91 2.69
N THR A 11 -3.11 -4.81 1.89
CA THR A 11 -2.55 -6.15 1.71
C THR A 11 -1.25 -6.09 0.92
N LEU A 12 -1.17 -5.22 -0.09
CA LEU A 12 0.04 -4.96 -0.86
C LEU A 12 1.07 -4.09 -0.13
N MET A 13 0.65 -3.29 0.85
CA MET A 13 1.51 -2.54 1.77
C MET A 13 1.81 -3.32 3.05
N SER A 14 2.15 -4.59 2.90
CA SER A 14 2.54 -5.49 3.98
C SER A 14 3.76 -6.32 3.59
N ASP A 15 4.58 -6.70 4.57
CA ASP A 15 5.64 -7.70 4.38
C ASP A 15 5.20 -9.12 4.79
N TYR A 16 3.93 -9.31 5.17
CA TYR A 16 3.35 -10.61 5.54
C TYR A 16 4.14 -11.32 6.68
N HIS A 17 4.60 -10.56 7.68
CA HIS A 17 5.53 -11.03 8.73
C HIS A 17 6.86 -11.55 8.18
N ARG A 18 7.25 -11.12 6.97
CA ARG A 18 8.41 -11.60 6.21
C ARG A 18 8.28 -13.07 5.78
N HIS A 19 7.05 -13.60 5.78
CA HIS A 19 6.72 -14.94 5.33
C HIS A 19 5.72 -14.88 4.18
N GLU A 20 6.22 -15.04 2.95
CA GLU A 20 5.42 -14.92 1.74
C GLU A 20 4.21 -15.87 1.72
N PHE A 21 4.34 -17.07 2.31
CA PHE A 21 3.24 -18.03 2.40
C PHE A 21 2.09 -17.59 3.32
N ILE A 22 2.37 -16.77 4.33
CA ILE A 22 1.32 -16.16 5.15
C ILE A 22 0.47 -15.20 4.31
N GLY A 23 1.05 -14.60 3.27
CA GLY A 23 0.33 -13.74 2.33
C GLY A 23 -0.80 -14.43 1.57
N PHE A 24 -0.77 -15.76 1.36
CA PHE A 24 -1.91 -16.48 0.76
C PHE A 24 -3.15 -16.47 1.64
N GLY A 25 -3.00 -16.24 2.95
CA GLY A 25 -4.15 -16.11 3.84
C GLY A 25 -5.02 -14.90 3.55
N THR A 26 -4.51 -13.91 2.80
CA THR A 26 -5.32 -12.80 2.27
C THR A 26 -6.39 -13.25 1.27
N CYS A 27 -6.28 -14.46 0.73
CA CYS A 27 -7.29 -15.09 -0.12
C CYS A 27 -8.36 -15.87 0.67
N ALA A 28 -8.16 -16.07 1.98
CA ALA A 28 -9.13 -16.79 2.80
C ALA A 28 -10.37 -15.91 3.09
N PRO A 29 -11.57 -16.49 3.24
CA PRO A 29 -12.77 -15.72 3.54
C PRO A 29 -12.61 -14.94 4.87
N PRO A 30 -12.87 -13.62 4.89
CA PRO A 30 -12.66 -12.80 6.08
C PRO A 30 -13.57 -13.20 7.26
N ASN A 31 -14.66 -13.92 7.00
CA ASN A 31 -15.68 -14.25 8.01
C ASN A 31 -15.32 -15.40 8.97
N VAL A 32 -14.11 -15.95 8.90
CA VAL A 32 -13.71 -17.07 9.77
C VAL A 32 -13.18 -16.59 11.12
N ILE A 33 -12.60 -15.38 11.17
CA ILE A 33 -12.00 -14.78 12.37
C ILE A 33 -12.25 -13.26 12.40
N PRO A 34 -12.15 -12.58 13.55
CA PRO A 34 -12.31 -11.12 13.61
C PRO A 34 -11.31 -10.35 12.72
N ASP A 35 -11.75 -9.29 12.06
CA ASP A 35 -10.97 -8.51 11.09
C ASP A 35 -9.62 -8.00 11.62
N TRP A 36 -9.56 -7.60 12.89
CA TRP A 36 -8.32 -7.14 13.51
C TRP A 36 -7.27 -8.26 13.59
N LEU A 37 -7.72 -9.49 13.87
CA LEU A 37 -6.86 -10.67 13.96
C LEU A 37 -6.47 -11.15 12.56
N TYR A 38 -7.40 -11.12 11.62
CA TYR A 38 -7.15 -11.42 10.20
C TYR A 38 -6.08 -10.50 9.62
N SER A 39 -6.23 -9.19 9.81
CA SER A 39 -5.28 -8.18 9.35
C SER A 39 -3.92 -8.32 10.04
N TRP A 40 -3.91 -8.52 11.35
CA TRP A 40 -2.66 -8.73 12.09
C TRP A 40 -1.94 -10.00 11.65
N LEU A 41 -2.66 -11.09 11.40
CA LEU A 41 -2.07 -12.39 11.03
C LEU A 41 -1.53 -12.39 9.61
N PHE A 42 -2.30 -11.89 8.65
CA PHE A 42 -1.98 -12.04 7.23
C PHE A 42 -1.30 -10.83 6.64
N PHE A 43 -1.77 -9.60 6.90
CA PHE A 43 -1.23 -8.38 6.29
C PHE A 43 -0.94 -7.31 7.36
N PRO A 44 0.06 -7.54 8.22
CA PRO A 44 0.48 -6.54 9.19
C PRO A 44 0.90 -5.25 8.48
N PRO A 45 0.63 -4.06 9.06
CA PRO A 45 1.02 -2.80 8.44
C PRO A 45 2.53 -2.74 8.27
N ILE A 46 2.99 -2.28 7.12
CA ILE A 46 4.41 -2.09 6.87
C ILE A 46 4.98 -0.99 7.76
N LYS A 47 6.26 -1.09 8.11
CA LYS A 47 6.94 -0.03 8.85
C LYS A 47 6.97 1.24 8.02
N THR A 48 6.56 2.36 8.63
CA THR A 48 6.61 3.68 8.00
C THR A 48 7.50 4.64 8.78
N LYS A 49 8.04 5.64 8.07
CA LYS A 49 8.70 6.81 8.65
C LYS A 49 7.90 8.02 8.23
N ASN A 50 7.13 8.61 9.15
CA ASN A 50 6.16 9.67 8.84
C ASN A 50 5.23 9.27 7.68
N GLY A 51 4.60 8.09 7.73
CA GLY A 51 3.71 7.61 6.67
C GLY A 51 4.38 7.16 5.37
N ILE A 52 5.68 7.43 5.18
CA ILE A 52 6.44 6.91 4.03
C ILE A 52 6.84 5.45 4.34
N PRO A 53 6.40 4.47 3.54
CA PRO A 53 6.65 3.07 3.85
C PRO A 53 8.09 2.68 3.51
N VAL A 54 8.70 1.80 4.34
CA VAL A 54 10.09 1.34 4.16
C VAL A 54 10.25 0.45 2.92
N ALA A 55 9.20 -0.28 2.55
CA ALA A 55 9.09 -0.94 1.24
C ALA A 55 7.70 -0.69 0.67
N ALA A 56 7.54 -0.89 -0.64
CA ALA A 56 6.25 -0.80 -1.31
C ALA A 56 6.25 -1.77 -2.50
N PRO A 57 5.10 -2.08 -3.10
CA PRO A 57 5.03 -2.94 -4.27
C PRO A 57 6.02 -2.51 -5.35
N TYR A 58 6.75 -3.49 -5.90
CA TYR A 58 7.83 -3.21 -6.84
C TYR A 58 7.35 -2.44 -8.09
N GLY A 59 6.16 -2.78 -8.58
CA GLY A 59 5.51 -2.04 -9.68
C GLY A 59 5.30 -0.57 -9.32
N LEU A 60 4.79 -0.29 -8.12
CA LEU A 60 4.58 1.06 -7.63
C LEU A 60 5.89 1.85 -7.50
N ARG A 61 6.97 1.23 -6.97
CA ARG A 61 8.29 1.86 -6.89
C ARG A 61 8.90 2.18 -8.26
N LYS A 62 8.64 1.37 -9.28
CA LYS A 62 9.06 1.68 -10.66
C LYS A 62 8.32 2.89 -11.22
N ILE A 63 7.01 3.00 -10.99
CA ILE A 63 6.22 4.16 -11.41
C ILE A 63 6.70 5.42 -10.68
N GLU A 64 6.90 5.35 -9.36
CA GLU A 64 7.48 6.44 -8.57
C GLU A 64 8.83 6.89 -9.14
N ALA A 65 9.77 5.95 -9.35
CA ALA A 65 11.09 6.26 -9.90
C ALA A 65 11.02 6.91 -11.30
N GLN A 66 10.09 6.46 -12.15
CA GLN A 66 9.89 7.04 -13.47
C GLN A 66 9.30 8.46 -13.39
N LEU A 67 8.33 8.71 -12.51
CA LEU A 67 7.77 10.06 -12.30
C LEU A 67 8.83 11.04 -11.79
N ILE A 68 9.66 10.61 -10.82
CA ILE A 68 10.81 11.41 -10.34
C ILE A 68 11.75 11.73 -11.49
N LYS A 69 12.05 10.76 -12.36
CA LYS A 69 12.94 10.95 -13.52
C LYS A 69 12.40 11.99 -14.51
N GLU A 70 11.09 12.06 -14.70
CA GLU A 70 10.43 13.08 -15.54
C GLU A 70 10.29 14.45 -14.83
N GLY A 71 10.82 14.59 -13.61
CA GLY A 71 10.77 15.84 -12.84
C GLY A 71 9.43 16.10 -12.15
N ILE A 72 8.59 15.06 -11.99
CA ILE A 72 7.30 15.15 -11.31
C ILE A 72 7.52 14.94 -9.81
N ASP A 73 6.99 15.86 -9.01
CA ASP A 73 7.01 15.74 -7.54
C ASP A 73 6.00 14.67 -7.09
N VAL A 74 6.54 13.51 -6.70
CA VAL A 74 5.77 12.32 -6.34
C VAL A 74 6.19 11.80 -4.96
N LEU A 75 5.23 11.27 -4.20
CA LEU A 75 5.49 10.62 -2.93
C LEU A 75 4.65 9.35 -2.79
N THR A 76 5.28 8.24 -2.41
CA THR A 76 4.54 7.04 -1.98
C THR A 76 4.24 7.07 -0.48
N VAL A 77 2.97 6.90 -0.13
CA VAL A 77 2.49 6.92 1.26
C VAL A 77 1.67 5.66 1.55
N ASP A 78 1.85 5.13 2.76
CA ASP A 78 1.08 4.03 3.30
C ASP A 78 -0.42 4.41 3.43
N PRO A 79 -1.36 3.53 3.05
CA PRO A 79 -2.78 3.86 3.02
C PRO A 79 -3.34 4.33 4.37
N ASP A 80 -2.84 3.82 5.50
CA ASP A 80 -3.30 4.24 6.84
C ASP A 80 -2.86 5.68 7.19
N HIS A 81 -1.92 6.25 6.43
CA HIS A 81 -1.35 7.59 6.64
C HIS A 81 -1.79 8.61 5.57
N LEU A 82 -2.61 8.19 4.61
CA LEU A 82 -2.99 8.99 3.44
C LEU A 82 -3.62 10.34 3.80
N TYR A 83 -4.44 10.38 4.86
CA TYR A 83 -5.14 11.58 5.34
C TYR A 83 -4.21 12.76 5.69
N LYS A 84 -2.92 12.50 5.95
CA LYS A 84 -1.94 13.55 6.27
C LYS A 84 -1.37 14.27 5.04
N TYR A 85 -1.58 13.70 3.85
CA TYR A 85 -0.94 14.13 2.61
C TYR A 85 -1.92 14.42 1.48
N ILE A 86 -3.16 13.93 1.59
CA ILE A 86 -4.13 13.95 0.50
C ILE A 86 -4.61 15.36 0.13
N ASP A 87 -4.71 16.27 1.11
CA ASP A 87 -5.23 17.63 0.88
C ASP A 87 -4.31 18.48 0.00
N ASP A 88 -3.02 18.17 0.00
CA ASP A 88 -2.01 18.88 -0.81
C ASP A 88 -1.76 18.22 -2.18
N ALA A 89 -2.33 17.04 -2.42
CA ALA A 89 -2.10 16.26 -3.63
C ALA A 89 -3.07 16.65 -4.75
N GLU A 90 -2.55 16.83 -5.97
CA GLU A 90 -3.36 17.07 -7.17
C GLU A 90 -3.86 15.75 -7.79
N VAL A 91 -3.07 14.67 -7.63
CA VAL A 91 -3.35 13.35 -8.20
C VAL A 91 -3.11 12.26 -7.15
N LEU A 92 -4.06 11.34 -6.99
CA LEU A 92 -3.91 10.12 -6.20
C LEU A 92 -3.86 8.90 -7.12
N GLY A 93 -2.72 8.21 -7.14
CA GLY A 93 -2.53 6.93 -7.79
C GLY A 93 -2.66 5.78 -6.79
N ILE A 94 -3.55 4.82 -7.08
CA ILE A 94 -3.78 3.65 -6.23
C ILE A 94 -3.36 2.39 -6.98
N HIS A 95 -2.41 1.64 -6.42
CA HIS A 95 -2.00 0.35 -6.93
C HIS A 95 -2.80 -0.78 -6.27
N VAL A 96 -3.42 -1.61 -7.09
CA VAL A 96 -4.30 -2.72 -6.68
C VAL A 96 -4.11 -3.87 -7.66
N MET A 97 -4.25 -5.11 -7.18
CA MET A 97 -4.20 -6.30 -8.03
C MET A 97 -5.54 -6.55 -8.75
N ASP A 98 -6.64 -6.58 -7.99
CA ASP A 98 -8.01 -6.67 -8.49
C ASP A 98 -8.91 -5.76 -7.63
N PRO A 99 -9.21 -4.52 -8.08
CA PRO A 99 -9.99 -3.57 -7.28
C PRO A 99 -11.43 -4.01 -7.03
N PHE A 100 -11.99 -4.86 -7.90
CA PHE A 100 -13.38 -5.29 -7.79
C PHE A 100 -13.50 -6.66 -7.13
N GLY A 101 -12.40 -7.42 -7.04
CA GLY A 101 -12.37 -8.74 -6.42
C GLY A 101 -13.29 -9.74 -7.15
N LEU A 102 -13.45 -9.57 -8.47
CA LEU A 102 -14.44 -10.31 -9.24
C LEU A 102 -13.96 -11.71 -9.66
N GLY A 103 -12.66 -11.98 -9.59
CA GLY A 103 -12.10 -13.31 -9.87
C GLY A 103 -12.30 -13.77 -11.32
#